data_AF-X1SVN5-F1
#
_entry.id   AF-X1SVN5-F1
#
_cell.length_a   1.000
_cell.length_b   1.000
_cell.length_c   1.000
_cell.angle_alpha   90.00
_cell.angle_beta   90.00
_cell.angle_gamma   90.00
#
_symmetry.space_group_name_H-M   'P 1'
#
loop_
_entity.id
_entity.type
_entity.pdbx_description
1 polymer ?
#
loop_
_entity_poly.entity_id
_entity_poly.type
_entity_poly.pdbx_seq_one_letter_code
_entity_poly.pdbx_strand_id
1 'polypeptide(L)'
;MFGGMSNHLKVPVYDFDPSGEYPKEKQYTGEKFSSEMFADEAIKFLENDTGDDPFFMYVSFTAPHDPRMAPKEYEEIYPRERIFIPENFMPEHPFDNGEMKIRDEKLAPWPRTEKIVRDHIGAYYAMITHTDAQIGRLVDALEKNGKAENTIIIFAGDNGLAVGQHGLLGKQNLYEHS
;
A
#
# COMPACT_ATOMS: atom_id res chain seq x y z
N MET A 1 4.56 -11.92 -8.93
CA MET A 1 3.88 -10.64 -9.18
C MET A 1 2.40 -10.91 -9.42
N PHE A 2 1.55 -10.48 -8.49
CA PHE A 2 0.10 -10.54 -8.66
C PHE A 2 -0.35 -9.30 -9.43
N GLY A 3 -1.20 -9.46 -10.44
CA GLY A 3 -1.66 -8.35 -11.29
C GLY A 3 -2.42 -7.27 -10.52
N GLY A 4 -2.83 -6.20 -11.21
CA GLY A 4 -3.55 -5.08 -10.61
C GLY A 4 -3.83 -3.96 -11.59
N MET A 5 -4.62 -2.96 -11.18
CA MET A 5 -4.96 -1.82 -12.05
C MET A 5 -3.87 -0.73 -12.10
N SER A 6 -2.92 -0.75 -11.18
CA SER A 6 -1.82 0.22 -11.07
C SER A 6 -0.44 -0.44 -11.28
N ASN A 7 0.64 0.34 -11.20
CA ASN A 7 2.01 -0.16 -11.19
C ASN A 7 2.87 0.71 -10.27
N HIS A 8 3.35 0.15 -9.16
CA HIS A 8 4.15 0.86 -8.18
C HIS A 8 5.49 1.40 -8.71
N LEU A 9 6.01 0.84 -9.81
CA LEU A 9 7.24 1.28 -10.47
C LEU A 9 6.99 2.25 -11.64
N LYS A 10 5.72 2.54 -11.96
CA LYS A 10 5.33 3.41 -13.07
C LYS A 10 4.15 4.28 -12.69
N VAL A 11 4.21 4.90 -11.51
CA VAL A 11 3.13 5.75 -11.01
C VAL A 11 3.14 7.07 -11.77
N PRO A 12 1.98 7.52 -12.31
CA PRO A 12 1.85 8.84 -12.88
C PRO A 12 1.89 9.89 -11.78
N VAL A 13 2.79 10.86 -11.90
CA VAL A 13 3.03 11.90 -10.89
C VAL A 13 3.11 13.28 -11.53
N TYR A 14 3.02 14.30 -10.69
CA TYR A 14 3.25 15.70 -11.02
C TYR A 14 4.20 16.30 -9.99
N ASP A 15 4.99 17.28 -10.40
CA ASP A 15 5.67 18.15 -9.44
C ASP A 15 4.63 19.06 -8.77
N PHE A 16 4.90 19.46 -7.53
CA PHE A 16 4.03 20.36 -6.79
C PHE A 16 3.89 21.70 -7.53
N ASP A 17 2.64 22.10 -7.79
CA ASP A 17 2.31 23.40 -8.38
C ASP A 17 1.42 24.19 -7.40
N PRO A 18 1.91 25.31 -6.83
CA PRO A 18 1.15 26.08 -5.83
C PRO A 18 -0.11 26.74 -6.40
N SER A 19 -0.27 26.79 -7.74
CA SER A 19 -1.52 27.24 -8.37
C SER A 19 -2.65 26.20 -8.27
N GLY A 20 -2.32 24.94 -8.00
CA GLY A 20 -3.26 23.82 -8.04
C GLY A 20 -3.62 23.35 -9.46
N GLU A 21 -2.95 23.86 -10.49
CA GLU A 21 -3.16 23.43 -11.88
C GLU A 21 -2.26 22.25 -12.26
N TYR A 22 -2.87 21.09 -12.53
CA TYR A 22 -2.19 19.86 -12.92
C TYR A 22 -2.59 19.43 -14.35
N PRO A 23 -2.15 20.16 -15.39
CA PRO A 23 -2.45 19.83 -16.78
C PRO A 23 -1.76 18.52 -17.18
N LYS A 24 -2.47 17.66 -17.94
CA LYS A 24 -2.00 16.29 -18.26
C LYS A 24 -0.63 16.25 -18.93
N GLU A 25 -0.26 17.31 -19.65
CA GLU A 25 1.00 17.45 -20.36
C GLU A 25 2.21 17.59 -19.41
N LYS A 26 1.99 18.01 -18.16
CA LYS A 26 3.02 18.06 -17.11
C LYS A 26 3.16 16.74 -16.35
N GLN A 27 2.29 15.76 -16.59
CA GLN A 27 2.37 14.46 -15.93
C GLN A 27 3.62 13.71 -16.43
N TYR A 28 4.37 13.11 -15.50
CA TYR A 28 5.45 12.20 -15.85
C TYR A 28 5.32 10.88 -15.09
N THR A 29 6.12 9.89 -15.49
CA THR A 29 6.13 8.57 -14.85
C THR A 29 7.25 8.54 -13.83
N GLY A 30 6.93 8.18 -12.59
CA GLY A 30 7.89 8.00 -11.53
C GLY A 30 8.93 6.90 -11.82
N GLU A 31 10.14 7.08 -11.29
CA GLU A 31 11.28 6.20 -11.56
C GLU A 31 11.61 5.22 -10.43
N LYS A 32 11.01 5.40 -9.24
CA LYS A 32 11.19 4.53 -8.08
C LYS A 32 9.86 3.87 -7.70
N PHE A 33 9.93 2.98 -6.71
CA PHE A 33 8.73 2.44 -6.12
C PHE A 33 7.91 3.57 -5.46
N SER A 34 6.59 3.54 -5.63
CA SER A 34 5.71 4.65 -5.22
C SER A 34 5.87 5.06 -3.76
N SER A 35 5.97 4.08 -2.84
CA SER A 35 6.20 4.37 -1.42
C SER A 35 7.53 5.09 -1.17
N GLU A 36 8.58 4.76 -1.93
CA GLU A 36 9.87 5.44 -1.83
C GLU A 36 9.77 6.87 -2.35
N MET A 37 9.12 7.08 -3.49
CA MET A 37 8.92 8.41 -4.06
C MET A 37 8.15 9.34 -3.12
N PHE A 38 7.07 8.84 -2.53
CA PHE A 38 6.23 9.64 -1.65
C PHE A 38 6.96 9.99 -0.35
N ALA A 39 7.73 9.05 0.20
CA ALA A 39 8.58 9.33 1.36
C ALA A 39 9.72 10.29 1.00
N ASP A 40 10.37 10.14 -0.15
CA ASP A 40 11.44 11.03 -0.60
C ASP A 40 10.96 12.48 -0.69
N GLU A 41 9.79 12.74 -1.28
CA GLU A 41 9.27 14.10 -1.40
C GLU A 41 8.81 14.67 -0.05
N ALA A 42 8.20 13.85 0.81
CA ALA A 42 7.84 14.26 2.17
C ALA A 42 9.07 14.62 3.02
N ILE A 43 10.14 13.82 2.93
CA ILE A 43 11.42 14.08 3.60
C ILE A 43 12.04 15.37 3.05
N LYS A 44 12.07 15.53 1.73
CA LYS A 44 12.58 16.74 1.08
C LYS A 44 11.80 17.99 1.49
N PHE A 45 10.50 17.90 1.70
CA PHE A 45 9.71 18.99 2.26
C PHE A 45 10.22 19.36 3.67
N LEU A 46 10.39 18.37 4.56
CA LEU A 46 10.87 18.60 5.92
C LEU A 46 12.29 19.17 5.97
N GLU A 47 13.19 18.70 5.10
CA GLU A 47 14.58 19.18 5.03
C GLU A 47 14.69 20.63 4.51
N ASN A 48 13.75 21.06 3.66
CA ASN A 48 13.70 22.43 3.15
C ASN A 48 12.92 23.37 4.07
N ASP A 49 12.15 22.83 5.01
CA ASP A 49 11.39 23.60 5.99
C ASP A 49 12.30 24.12 7.12
N THR A 50 12.94 25.25 6.83
CA THR A 50 13.86 25.95 7.76
C THR A 50 13.15 26.94 8.68
N GLY A 51 11.82 27.03 8.61
CA GLY A 51 11.01 27.94 9.42
C GLY A 51 10.41 27.30 10.68
N ASP A 52 9.85 28.17 11.52
CA ASP A 52 9.07 27.79 12.71
C ASP A 52 7.56 27.75 12.45
N ASP A 53 7.13 28.08 11.23
CA ASP A 53 5.71 28.03 10.86
C ASP A 53 5.18 26.58 10.92
N PRO A 54 3.93 26.37 11.37
CA PRO A 54 3.34 25.04 11.39
C PRO A 54 3.12 24.54 9.96
N PHE A 55 3.38 23.26 9.73
CA PHE A 55 3.09 22.60 8.46
C PHE A 55 1.87 21.69 8.56
N PHE A 56 1.28 21.41 7.41
CA PHE A 56 0.35 20.30 7.22
C PHE A 56 0.86 19.44 6.07
N MET A 57 1.05 18.15 6.33
CA MET A 57 1.54 17.20 5.33
C MET A 57 0.61 16.00 5.25
N TYR A 58 0.16 15.68 4.05
CA TYR A 58 -0.68 14.53 3.76
C TYR A 58 0.06 13.58 2.82
N VAL A 59 0.52 12.44 3.35
CA VAL A 59 1.29 11.44 2.60
C VAL A 59 0.43 10.20 2.41
N SER A 60 -0.19 10.08 1.24
CA SER A 60 -1.06 8.93 0.91
C SER A 60 -0.30 7.83 0.19
N PHE A 61 0.27 6.90 0.97
CA PHE A 61 0.86 5.68 0.42
C PHE A 61 -0.20 4.84 -0.32
N THR A 62 0.16 4.35 -1.50
CA THR A 62 -0.72 3.48 -2.31
C THR A 62 -0.54 2.00 -2.00
N ALA A 63 0.63 1.60 -1.51
CA ALA A 63 0.85 0.25 -1.00
C ALA A 63 0.09 0.09 0.34
N PRO A 64 -0.49 -1.08 0.63
CA PRO A 64 -0.24 -2.39 0.00
C PRO A 64 -1.26 -2.81 -1.09
N HIS A 65 -1.90 -1.86 -1.78
CA HIS A 65 -2.83 -2.15 -2.88
C HIS A 65 -2.17 -3.00 -3.98
N ASP A 66 -2.98 -3.69 -4.80
CA ASP A 66 -2.49 -4.38 -5.98
C ASP A 66 -1.90 -3.42 -7.04
N PRO A 67 -0.95 -3.88 -7.87
CA PRO A 67 -0.30 -5.19 -7.88
C PRO A 67 0.61 -5.41 -6.66
N ARG A 68 0.59 -6.62 -6.08
CA ARG A 68 1.46 -6.96 -4.95
C ARG A 68 2.85 -7.35 -5.51
N MET A 69 3.80 -6.42 -5.37
CA MET A 69 5.09 -6.44 -6.05
C MET A 69 6.23 -5.78 -5.25
N ALA A 70 6.28 -6.04 -3.94
CA ALA A 70 7.29 -5.47 -3.07
C ALA A 70 8.72 -5.76 -3.60
N PRO A 71 9.72 -4.92 -3.29
CA PRO A 71 11.10 -5.23 -3.65
C PRO A 71 11.52 -6.61 -3.09
N LYS A 72 12.38 -7.30 -3.83
CA LYS A 72 12.68 -8.73 -3.59
C LYS A 72 13.16 -9.01 -2.17
N GLU A 73 13.97 -8.13 -1.60
CA GLU A 73 14.44 -8.24 -0.22
C GLU A 73 13.31 -8.31 0.81
N TYR A 74 12.17 -7.66 0.57
CA TYR A 74 10.99 -7.72 1.45
C TYR A 74 10.16 -8.97 1.19
N GLU A 75 10.07 -9.44 -0.05
CA GLU A 75 9.40 -10.71 -0.36
C GLU A 75 10.09 -11.90 0.33
N GLU A 76 11.41 -11.89 0.40
CA GLU A 76 12.22 -12.94 1.03
C GLU A 76 12.02 -13.06 2.55
N ILE A 77 11.50 -12.01 3.21
CA ILE A 77 11.15 -12.04 4.65
C ILE A 77 9.96 -12.97 4.91
N TYR A 78 9.09 -13.17 3.92
CA TYR A 78 7.80 -13.85 4.04
C TYR A 78 7.74 -15.14 3.21
N PRO A 79 8.56 -16.16 3.51
CA PRO A 79 8.45 -17.44 2.83
C PRO A 79 7.08 -18.07 3.11
N ARG A 80 6.44 -18.58 2.06
CA ARG A 80 5.08 -19.14 2.06
C ARG A 80 4.83 -20.12 3.22
N GLU A 81 5.83 -20.92 3.57
CA GLU A 81 5.75 -21.95 4.60
C GLU A 81 5.54 -21.37 6.01
N ARG A 82 5.91 -20.10 6.22
CA ARG A 82 5.69 -19.35 7.47
C ARG A 82 4.38 -18.57 7.49
N ILE A 83 3.65 -18.53 6.37
CA ILE A 83 2.39 -17.81 6.27
C ILE A 83 1.25 -18.70 6.75
N PHE A 84 0.54 -18.25 7.78
CA PHE A 84 -0.66 -18.91 8.29
C PHE A 84 -1.86 -18.61 7.40
N ILE A 85 -2.75 -19.59 7.28
CA ILE A 85 -4.06 -19.40 6.66
C ILE A 85 -5.02 -18.87 7.71
N PRO A 86 -5.80 -17.82 7.41
CA PRO A 86 -6.82 -17.31 8.33
C PRO A 86 -7.82 -18.40 8.73
N GLU A 87 -8.26 -18.43 9.98
CA GLU A 87 -9.22 -19.44 10.48
C GLU A 87 -10.54 -19.44 9.71
N ASN A 88 -10.94 -18.27 9.20
CA ASN A 88 -12.15 -18.07 8.40
C ASN A 88 -11.89 -18.20 6.89
N PHE A 89 -10.77 -18.80 6.46
CA PHE A 89 -10.54 -19.12 5.05
C PHE A 89 -11.60 -20.09 4.53
N MET A 90 -12.06 -19.84 3.31
CA MET A 90 -12.91 -20.75 2.56
C MET A 90 -12.41 -20.84 1.12
N PRO A 91 -12.46 -22.00 0.45
CA PRO A 91 -12.12 -22.09 -0.98
C PRO A 91 -13.06 -21.25 -1.85
N GLU A 92 -14.33 -21.13 -1.46
CA GLU A 92 -15.34 -20.31 -2.12
C GLU A 92 -16.19 -19.61 -1.06
N HIS A 93 -16.68 -18.40 -1.37
CA HIS A 93 -17.60 -17.71 -0.49
C HIS A 93 -18.95 -18.44 -0.48
N PRO A 94 -19.62 -18.63 0.68
CA PRO A 94 -20.75 -19.55 0.82
C PRO A 94 -22.06 -19.07 0.18
N PHE A 95 -22.13 -17.81 -0.22
CA PHE A 95 -23.29 -17.22 -0.89
C PHE A 95 -22.86 -16.12 -1.86
N ASP A 96 -23.76 -15.71 -2.75
CA ASP A 96 -23.52 -14.59 -3.65
C ASP A 96 -23.52 -13.27 -2.88
N ASN A 97 -22.34 -12.65 -2.76
CA ASN A 97 -22.15 -11.33 -2.15
C ASN A 97 -22.17 -10.19 -3.21
N GLY A 98 -22.69 -10.47 -4.41
CA GLY A 98 -22.78 -9.54 -5.52
C GLY A 98 -21.62 -9.69 -6.50
N GLU A 99 -20.67 -8.75 -6.46
CA GLU A 99 -19.58 -8.57 -7.42
C GLU A 99 -18.44 -9.63 -7.27
N MET A 100 -18.79 -10.92 -7.22
CA MET A 100 -17.94 -12.06 -6.86
C MET A 100 -16.80 -12.40 -7.84
N LYS A 101 -16.78 -11.79 -9.04
CA LYS A 101 -15.85 -12.16 -10.14
C LYS A 101 -15.20 -10.95 -10.81
N ILE A 102 -15.16 -9.81 -10.15
CA ILE A 102 -14.54 -8.58 -10.68
C ILE A 102 -13.33 -8.15 -9.85
N ARG A 103 -12.55 -7.21 -10.39
CA ARG A 103 -11.46 -6.51 -9.69
C ARG A 103 -10.54 -7.47 -8.92
N ASP A 104 -10.46 -7.32 -7.60
CA ASP A 104 -9.64 -8.09 -6.68
C ASP A 104 -9.91 -9.60 -6.78
N GLU A 105 -11.15 -10.00 -7.06
CA GLU A 105 -11.49 -11.41 -7.17
C GLU A 105 -10.91 -12.08 -8.41
N LYS A 106 -10.42 -11.30 -9.39
CA LYS A 106 -9.69 -11.79 -10.56
C LYS A 106 -8.20 -12.02 -10.29
N LEU A 107 -7.69 -11.62 -9.12
CA LEU A 107 -6.26 -11.73 -8.80
C LEU A 107 -5.78 -13.18 -8.62
N ALA A 108 -6.71 -14.12 -8.43
CA ALA A 108 -6.44 -15.55 -8.47
C ALA A 108 -7.64 -16.33 -9.04
N PRO A 109 -7.48 -17.62 -9.37
CA PRO A 109 -8.61 -18.48 -9.75
C PRO A 109 -9.48 -18.90 -8.57
N TRP A 110 -10.69 -19.38 -8.88
CA TRP A 110 -11.60 -20.09 -7.99
C TRP A 110 -11.61 -21.60 -8.34
N PRO A 111 -11.84 -22.51 -7.38
CA PRO A 111 -11.82 -22.27 -5.93
C PRO A 111 -10.42 -21.85 -5.46
N ARG A 112 -10.37 -21.03 -4.40
CA ARG A 112 -9.11 -20.63 -3.76
C ARG A 112 -8.47 -21.85 -3.13
N THR A 113 -7.15 -21.95 -3.26
CA THR A 113 -6.35 -22.94 -2.53
C THR A 113 -5.56 -22.24 -1.43
N GLU A 114 -5.29 -22.94 -0.33
CA GLU A 114 -4.39 -22.43 0.71
C GLU A 114 -3.05 -21.99 0.11
N LYS A 115 -2.53 -22.77 -0.85
CA LYS A 115 -1.28 -22.48 -1.53
C LYS A 115 -1.28 -21.08 -2.16
N ILE A 116 -2.36 -20.72 -2.85
CA ILE A 116 -2.53 -19.42 -3.50
C ILE A 116 -2.71 -18.32 -2.45
N VAL A 117 -3.58 -18.55 -1.46
CA VAL A 117 -3.84 -17.55 -0.40
C VAL A 117 -2.59 -17.23 0.41
N ARG A 118 -1.76 -18.22 0.75
CA ARG A 118 -0.47 -17.98 1.42
C ARG A 118 0.46 -17.09 0.58
N ASP A 119 0.47 -17.25 -0.74
CA ASP A 119 1.29 -16.39 -1.59
C ASP A 119 0.77 -14.95 -1.62
N HIS A 120 -0.55 -14.77 -1.68
CA HIS A 120 -1.17 -13.44 -1.65
C HIS A 120 -0.94 -12.74 -0.30
N ILE A 121 -1.08 -13.45 0.81
CA ILE A 121 -0.81 -12.92 2.16
C ILE A 121 0.68 -12.57 2.30
N GLY A 122 1.60 -13.45 1.90
CA GLY A 122 3.03 -13.17 1.95
C GLY A 122 3.42 -11.93 1.14
N ALA A 123 2.91 -11.80 -0.08
CA ALA A 123 3.14 -10.62 -0.91
C ALA A 123 2.49 -9.35 -0.32
N TYR A 124 1.33 -9.47 0.32
CA TYR A 124 0.66 -8.36 1.01
C TYR A 124 1.48 -7.88 2.23
N TYR A 125 1.99 -8.79 3.04
CA TYR A 125 2.87 -8.47 4.18
C TYR A 125 4.21 -7.89 3.75
N ALA A 126 4.79 -8.37 2.66
CA ALA A 126 6.00 -7.79 2.08
C ALA A 126 5.78 -6.31 1.68
N MET A 127 4.63 -6.01 1.06
CA MET A 127 4.27 -4.63 0.71
C MET A 127 4.08 -3.76 1.96
N ILE A 128 3.43 -4.27 3.00
CA ILE A 128 3.28 -3.56 4.28
C ILE A 128 4.65 -3.25 4.89
N THR A 129 5.56 -4.23 4.91
CA THR A 129 6.91 -4.05 5.48
C THR A 129 7.73 -3.04 4.71
N HIS A 130 7.61 -3.04 3.38
CA HIS A 130 8.26 -2.02 2.55
C HIS A 130 7.72 -0.61 2.86
N THR A 131 6.39 -0.45 2.96
CA THR A 131 5.78 0.82 3.35
C THR A 131 6.17 1.25 4.76
N ASP A 132 6.20 0.32 5.72
CA ASP A 132 6.64 0.57 7.10
C ASP A 132 8.07 1.12 7.14
N ALA A 133 8.98 0.53 6.36
CA ALA A 133 10.33 1.06 6.22
C ALA A 133 10.36 2.50 5.67
N GLN A 134 9.46 2.86 4.74
CA GLN A 134 9.37 4.23 4.22
C GLN A 134 8.78 5.21 5.24
N ILE A 135 7.82 4.76 6.05
CA ILE A 135 7.29 5.55 7.17
C ILE A 135 8.39 5.79 8.22
N GLY A 136 9.19 4.76 8.53
CA GLY A 136 10.35 4.88 9.41
C GLY A 136 11.33 5.96 8.94
N ARG A 137 11.65 6.00 7.64
CA ARG A 137 12.48 7.08 7.06
C ARG A 137 11.90 8.48 7.27
N LEU A 138 10.57 8.62 7.20
CA LEU A 138 9.89 9.89 7.41
C LEU A 138 9.93 10.31 8.89
N VAL A 139 9.72 9.38 9.80
CA VAL A 139 9.85 9.62 11.26
C VAL A 139 11.28 10.01 11.61
N ASP A 140 12.29 9.29 11.08
CA ASP A 140 13.70 9.65 11.25
C ASP A 140 14.01 11.07 10.76
N ALA A 141 13.38 11.50 9.66
CA ALA A 141 13.56 12.85 9.14
C ALA A 141 12.92 13.91 10.05
N LEU A 142 11.75 13.64 10.63
CA LEU A 142 11.14 14.52 11.65
C LEU A 142 12.05 14.68 12.87
N GLU A 143 12.65 13.58 13.34
CA GLU A 143 13.59 13.59 14.47
C GLU A 143 14.85 14.40 14.15
N LYS A 144 15.48 14.14 12.99
CA LYS A 144 16.70 14.84 12.55
C LYS A 144 16.50 16.35 12.38
N ASN A 145 15.31 16.77 11.97
CA ASN A 145 14.96 18.19 11.84
C ASN A 145 14.46 18.82 13.16
N GLY A 146 14.46 18.07 14.27
CA GLY A 146 14.02 18.58 15.58
C GLY A 146 12.52 18.89 15.67
N LYS A 147 11.72 18.41 14.71
CA LYS A 147 10.27 18.68 14.63
C LYS A 147 9.41 17.58 15.26
N ALA A 148 9.99 16.43 15.61
CA ALA A 148 9.27 15.26 16.13
C ALA A 148 8.40 15.56 17.38
N GLU A 149 8.95 16.27 18.37
CA GLU A 149 8.26 16.56 19.64
C GLU A 149 7.06 17.52 19.49
N ASN A 150 6.97 18.26 18.39
CA ASN A 150 5.91 19.23 18.13
C ASN A 150 5.10 18.87 16.86
N THR A 151 5.08 17.59 16.49
CA THR A 151 4.31 17.08 15.33
C THR A 151 3.28 16.07 15.78
N ILE A 152 2.01 16.28 15.41
CA ILE A 152 0.96 15.27 15.57
C ILE A 152 0.98 14.36 14.35
N ILE A 153 1.18 13.06 14.57
CA ILE A 153 1.14 12.04 13.51
C ILE A 153 -0.20 11.30 13.59
N ILE A 154 -0.94 11.31 12.48
CA ILE A 154 -2.17 10.52 12.32
C ILE A 154 -1.89 9.47 11.24
N PHE A 155 -1.97 8.20 11.63
CA PHE A 155 -1.83 7.06 10.72
C PHE A 155 -3.16 6.33 10.58
N ALA A 156 -3.64 6.15 9.36
CA ALA A 156 -4.91 5.50 9.06
C ALA A 156 -4.87 4.82 7.69
N GLY A 157 -5.72 3.79 7.52
CA GLY A 157 -6.04 3.19 6.22
C GLY A 157 -7.40 3.68 5.73
N ASP A 158 -7.61 3.65 4.42
CA ASP A 158 -8.91 3.98 3.79
C ASP A 158 -9.93 2.83 3.91
N ASN A 159 -9.45 1.58 3.94
CA ASN A 159 -10.20 0.33 4.10
C ASN A 159 -9.26 -0.84 4.43
N GLY A 160 -9.84 -2.02 4.66
CA GLY A 160 -9.14 -3.28 4.78
C GLY A 160 -9.07 -4.06 3.47
N LEU A 161 -8.72 -5.36 3.55
CA LEU A 161 -8.64 -6.26 2.41
C LEU A 161 -8.75 -7.72 2.85
N ALA A 162 -9.61 -8.51 2.19
CA ALA A 162 -9.92 -9.86 2.63
C ALA A 162 -8.79 -10.89 2.49
N VAL A 163 -8.01 -10.83 1.41
CA VAL A 163 -6.83 -11.69 1.15
C VAL A 163 -7.01 -13.17 1.55
N GLY A 164 -8.15 -13.77 1.19
CA GLY A 164 -8.50 -15.18 1.40
C GLY A 164 -9.56 -15.42 2.47
N GLN A 165 -9.86 -14.45 3.33
CA GLN A 165 -10.90 -14.57 4.35
C GLN A 165 -12.29 -14.70 3.72
N HIS A 166 -13.06 -15.69 4.18
CA HIS A 166 -14.36 -16.09 3.62
C HIS A 166 -14.30 -16.40 2.10
N GLY A 167 -13.12 -16.73 1.57
CA GLY A 167 -12.89 -17.00 0.14
C GLY A 167 -12.73 -15.77 -0.75
N LEU A 168 -12.87 -14.57 -0.21
CA LEU A 168 -12.73 -13.30 -0.94
C LEU A 168 -11.28 -12.83 -0.94
N LEU A 169 -10.89 -12.04 -1.93
CA LEU A 169 -9.60 -11.34 -1.97
C LEU A 169 -9.73 -9.83 -1.78
N GLY A 170 -10.86 -9.25 -2.18
CA GLY A 170 -11.09 -7.82 -2.22
C GLY A 170 -11.78 -7.23 -1.01
N LYS A 171 -12.10 -5.94 -1.12
CA LYS A 171 -12.76 -5.12 -0.10
C LYS A 171 -14.26 -4.92 -0.33
N GLN A 172 -14.80 -5.38 -1.45
CA GLN A 172 -16.20 -5.21 -1.84
C GLN A 172 -17.11 -6.20 -1.08
N ASN A 173 -17.10 -6.12 0.24
CA ASN A 173 -17.87 -6.96 1.14
C ASN A 173 -18.15 -6.24 2.47
N LEU A 174 -18.91 -6.88 3.36
CA LEU A 174 -19.38 -6.29 4.62
C LEU A 174 -18.69 -6.87 5.86
N TYR A 175 -17.59 -7.61 5.69
CA TYR A 175 -16.84 -8.16 6.82
C TYR A 175 -15.87 -7.12 7.39
N GLU A 176 -15.62 -7.20 8.69
CA GLU A 176 -14.78 -6.26 9.45
C GLU A 176 -13.33 -6.12 8.95
N HIS A 177 -12.78 -7.16 8.31
CA HIS A 177 -11.39 -7.13 7.79
C HIS A 177 -11.22 -6.34 6.49
N SER A 178 -12.33 -5.88 5.88
CA SER A 178 -12.38 -5.24 4.56
C SER A 178 -12.72 -3.76 4.63
#